data_AF-A0A929ED25-F1
#
_entry.id   AF-A0A929ED25-F1
#
_cell.length_a   1.000
_cell.length_b   1.000
_cell.length_c   1.000
_cell.angle_alpha   90.00
_cell.angle_beta   90.00
_cell.angle_gamma   90.00
#
_symmetry.space_group_name_H-M   'P 1'
#
loop_
_entity.id
_entity.type
_entity.pdbx_description
1 polymer ?
#
loop_
_entity_poly.entity_id
_entity_poly.type
_entity_poly.pdbx_seq_one_letter_code
_entity_poly.pdbx_strand_id
1 'polypeptide(L)'
;MKAPKLLKIVERYLSAGKSKQHKHVECFTDILKKLKKKERVLKKKFENEKNDKNRQKIKKELAIIYAQRRKGVNALKAAKKS
;
A
#
# COMPACT_ATOMS: atom_id res chain seq x y z
N MET A 1 -10.46 5.78 -2.58
CA MET A 1 -9.37 6.56 -3.21
C MET A 1 -8.96 5.89 -4.51
N LYS A 2 -9.02 6.62 -5.63
CA LYS A 2 -8.70 6.13 -6.97
C LYS A 2 -7.20 5.75 -7.02
N ALA A 3 -6.91 4.45 -7.20
CA ALA A 3 -5.57 3.85 -7.38
C ALA A 3 -4.55 4.66 -8.22
N PRO A 4 -4.92 5.38 -9.29
CA PRO A 4 -3.97 6.21 -10.06
C PRO A 4 -3.26 7.31 -9.26
N LYS A 5 -3.84 7.81 -8.16
CA LYS A 5 -3.14 8.80 -7.30
C LYS A 5 -1.94 8.19 -6.57
N LEU A 6 -1.99 6.91 -6.25
CA LEU A 6 -0.93 6.24 -5.49
C LEU A 6 0.31 6.02 -6.36
N LEU A 7 0.11 5.57 -7.60
CA LEU A 7 1.20 5.31 -8.55
C LEU A 7 1.94 6.60 -8.94
N LYS A 8 1.22 7.71 -9.17
CA LYS A 8 1.85 9.01 -9.44
C LYS A 8 2.74 9.52 -8.30
N ILE A 9 2.37 9.22 -7.05
CA ILE A 9 3.19 9.56 -5.88
C ILE A 9 4.44 8.69 -5.83
N VAL A 10 4.32 7.41 -6.23
CA VAL A 10 5.46 6.47 -6.33
C VAL A 10 6.43 6.88 -7.45
N GLU A 11 5.95 7.33 -8.60
CA GLU A 11 6.80 7.82 -9.69
C GLU A 11 7.57 9.09 -9.29
N ARG A 12 6.87 10.08 -8.69
CA ARG A 12 7.54 11.27 -8.14
C ARG A 12 8.54 10.96 -7.03
N TYR A 13 8.37 9.83 -6.34
CA TYR A 13 9.28 9.34 -5.31
C TYR A 13 10.57 8.78 -5.92
N LEU A 14 10.47 8.03 -7.03
CA LEU A 14 11.64 7.46 -7.72
C LEU A 14 12.46 8.52 -8.46
N SER A 15 11.86 9.66 -8.82
CA SER A 15 12.51 10.71 -9.61
C SER A 15 13.13 11.86 -8.78
N ALA A 16 13.09 11.84 -7.45
CA ALA A 16 13.54 12.96 -6.61
C ALA A 16 14.94 12.74 -6.00
N GLY A 17 15.83 13.74 -6.12
CA GLY A 17 17.23 13.69 -5.65
C GLY A 17 17.43 13.56 -4.13
N LYS A 18 18.67 13.21 -3.72
CA LYS A 18 19.06 12.70 -2.39
C LYS A 18 18.57 13.50 -1.17
N SER A 19 18.49 14.84 -1.22
CA SER A 19 17.99 15.66 -0.10
C SER A 19 16.47 15.58 0.13
N LYS A 20 15.70 15.16 -0.88
CA LYS A 20 14.26 14.89 -0.78
C LYS A 20 13.96 13.46 -0.33
N GLN A 21 14.91 12.53 -0.41
CA GLN A 21 14.67 11.12 -0.08
C GLN A 21 14.14 10.90 1.35
N HIS A 22 14.59 11.65 2.36
CA HIS A 22 14.14 11.44 3.75
C HIS A 22 12.65 11.78 3.96
N LYS A 23 12.19 12.97 3.54
CA LYS A 23 10.76 13.36 3.62
C LYS A 23 9.87 12.44 2.77
N HIS A 24 10.42 11.98 1.65
CA HIS A 24 9.75 11.03 0.77
C HIS A 24 9.63 9.64 1.42
N VAL A 25 10.68 9.16 2.10
CA VAL A 25 10.68 7.89 2.86
C VAL A 25 9.63 7.91 3.98
N GLU A 26 9.50 9.02 4.70
CA GLU A 26 8.46 9.20 5.72
C GLU A 26 7.05 9.13 5.12
N CYS A 27 6.80 9.93 4.08
CA CYS A 27 5.51 9.93 3.38
C CYS A 27 5.15 8.54 2.84
N PHE A 28 6.13 7.83 2.28
CA PHE A 28 5.96 6.48 1.76
C PHE A 28 5.70 5.46 2.88
N THR A 29 6.39 5.59 4.01
CA THR A 29 6.16 4.78 5.20
C THR A 29 4.75 4.98 5.74
N ASP A 30 4.23 6.21 5.74
CA ASP A 30 2.87 6.50 6.17
C ASP A 30 1.80 5.94 5.24
N ILE A 31 2.04 5.95 3.93
CA ILE A 31 1.19 5.27 2.96
C ILE A 31 1.17 3.76 3.24
N LEU A 32 2.32 3.14 3.49
CA LEU A 32 2.41 1.72 3.82
C LEU A 32 1.72 1.38 5.16
N LYS A 33 1.81 2.26 6.17
CA LYS A 33 1.06 2.14 7.42
C LYS A 33 -0.46 2.21 7.18
N LYS A 34 -0.92 3.15 6.35
CA LYS A 34 -2.35 3.27 5.97
C LYS A 34 -2.84 2.01 5.24
N LEU A 35 -2.05 1.47 4.31
CA LEU A 35 -2.37 0.21 3.63
C LEU A 35 -2.44 -0.97 4.62
N LYS A 36 -1.50 -1.07 5.56
CA LYS A 36 -1.52 -2.10 6.62
C LYS A 36 -2.76 -1.99 7.52
N LYS A 37 -3.17 -0.77 7.89
CA LYS A 37 -4.41 -0.55 8.65
C LYS A 37 -5.63 -1.00 7.84
N LYS A 38 -5.69 -0.64 6.54
CA LYS A 38 -6.79 -1.03 5.65
C LYS A 38 -6.87 -2.55 5.46
N GLU A 39 -5.73 -3.22 5.30
CA GLU A 39 -5.62 -4.69 5.24
C GLU A 39 -6.19 -5.34 6.51
N ARG A 40 -5.81 -4.86 7.70
CA ARG A 40 -6.34 -5.39 8.98
C ARG A 40 -7.86 -5.22 9.09
N VAL A 41 -8.39 -4.06 8.72
CA VAL A 41 -9.83 -3.80 8.75
C VAL A 41 -10.57 -4.72 7.78
N LEU A 42 -10.07 -4.88 6.55
CA LEU A 42 -10.68 -5.77 5.57
C LEU A 42 -10.58 -7.24 5.96
N LYS A 43 -9.51 -7.66 6.64
CA LYS A 43 -9.37 -9.03 7.16
C LYS A 43 -10.41 -9.30 8.25
N LYS A 44 -10.59 -8.37 9.19
CA LYS A 44 -11.67 -8.47 10.19
C LYS A 44 -13.05 -8.50 9.55
N LYS A 45 -13.29 -7.69 8.51
CA LYS A 45 -14.55 -7.73 7.75
C LYS A 45 -14.74 -9.08 7.06
N PHE A 46 -13.71 -9.64 6.45
CA PHE A 46 -13.74 -10.95 5.80
C PHE A 46 -14.06 -12.09 6.78
N GLU A 47 -13.52 -12.03 8.00
CA GLU A 47 -13.74 -13.04 9.04
C GLU A 47 -15.19 -13.02 9.56
N ASN A 48 -15.83 -11.85 9.61
CA ASN A 48 -17.20 -11.68 10.07
C ASN A 48 -18.26 -11.75 8.95
N GLU A 49 -17.84 -11.77 7.69
CA GLU A 49 -18.74 -11.79 6.53
C GLU A 49 -19.23 -13.22 6.24
N LYS A 50 -20.54 -13.42 6.36
CA LYS A 50 -21.22 -14.70 6.12
C LYS A 50 -21.71 -14.83 4.68
N ASN A 51 -21.84 -13.73 3.95
CA ASN A 51 -22.28 -13.76 2.56
C ASN A 51 -21.10 -14.07 1.61
N ASP A 52 -21.16 -15.20 0.90
CA ASP A 52 -20.08 -15.64 0.03
C ASP A 52 -19.74 -14.66 -1.11
N LYS A 53 -20.73 -13.99 -1.69
CA LYS A 53 -20.46 -12.98 -2.73
C LYS A 53 -19.66 -11.80 -2.17
N ASN A 54 -20.03 -11.34 -0.98
CA ASN A 54 -19.29 -10.26 -0.31
C ASN A 54 -17.91 -10.73 0.14
N ARG A 55 -17.80 -11.96 0.66
CA ARG A 55 -16.55 -12.58 1.07
C ARG A 55 -15.56 -12.65 -0.10
N GLN A 56 -16.02 -13.05 -1.29
CA GLN A 56 -15.20 -13.03 -2.50
C GLN A 56 -14.75 -11.63 -2.92
N LYS A 57 -15.62 -10.62 -2.82
CA LYS A 57 -15.24 -9.21 -3.09
C LYS A 57 -14.15 -8.74 -2.13
N ILE A 58 -14.33 -9.00 -0.83
CA ILE A 58 -13.34 -8.63 0.20
C ILE A 58 -12.02 -9.37 -0.04
N LYS A 59 -12.05 -10.65 -0.43
CA LYS A 59 -10.85 -11.43 -0.78
C LYS A 59 -10.07 -10.81 -1.93
N LYS A 60 -10.75 -10.39 -3.00
CA LYS A 60 -10.12 -9.69 -4.13
C LYS A 60 -9.48 -8.36 -3.69
N GLU A 61 -10.17 -7.58 -2.87
CA GLU A 61 -9.63 -6.31 -2.37
C GLU A 61 -8.43 -6.52 -1.44
N LEU A 62 -8.45 -7.57 -0.59
CA LEU A 62 -7.31 -7.98 0.23
C LEU A 62 -6.09 -8.34 -0.63
N ALA A 63 -6.28 -9.10 -1.71
CA ALA A 63 -5.19 -9.47 -2.62
C ALA A 63 -4.54 -8.25 -3.29
N ILE A 64 -5.36 -7.28 -3.73
CA ILE A 64 -4.86 -6.03 -4.32
C ILE A 64 -4.04 -5.23 -3.31
N ILE A 65 -4.55 -5.06 -2.07
CA ILE A 65 -3.86 -4.31 -1.02
C ILE A 65 -2.56 -5.01 -0.63
N TYR A 66 -2.57 -6.33 -0.50
CA TYR A 66 -1.38 -7.11 -0.22
C TYR A 66 -0.31 -6.93 -1.30
N ALA A 67 -0.69 -7.02 -2.58
CA ALA A 67 0.22 -6.79 -3.70
C ALA A 67 0.80 -5.36 -3.71
N GLN A 68 -0.03 -4.35 -3.49
CA GLN A 68 0.40 -2.95 -3.40
C GLN A 68 1.37 -2.72 -2.24
N ARG A 69 1.06 -3.27 -1.07
CA ARG A 69 1.91 -3.16 0.13
C ARG A 69 3.25 -3.87 -0.07
N ARG A 70 3.26 -5.07 -0.67
CA ARG A 70 4.49 -5.81 -0.99
C ARG A 70 5.38 -5.04 -1.95
N LYS A 71 4.79 -4.50 -3.03
CA LYS A 71 5.52 -3.65 -3.99
C LYS A 71 6.11 -2.41 -3.32
N GLY A 72 5.34 -1.70 -2.49
CA GLY A 72 5.85 -0.54 -1.78
C GLY A 72 6.95 -0.89 -0.76
N VAL A 73 6.82 -1.97 0.01
CA VAL A 73 7.90 -2.40 0.93
C VAL A 73 9.19 -2.69 0.16
N ASN A 74 9.11 -3.34 -1.01
CA ASN A 74 10.28 -3.63 -1.84
C ASN A 74 10.92 -2.33 -2.37
N ALA A 75 10.11 -1.39 -2.87
CA ALA A 75 10.60 -0.08 -3.33
C ALA A 75 11.28 0.70 -2.21
N LEU A 76 10.73 0.66 -0.99
CA LEU A 76 11.34 1.31 0.18
C LEU A 76 12.68 0.66 0.56
N LYS A 77 12.77 -0.67 0.51
CA LYS A 77 14.03 -1.38 0.77
C LYS A 77 15.11 -1.04 -0.26
N ALA A 78 14.74 -0.94 -1.54
CA ALA A 78 15.65 -0.54 -2.60
C ALA A 78 16.14 0.90 -2.39
N ALA A 79 15.23 1.82 -2.08
CA ALA A 79 15.56 3.22 -1.84
C ALA A 79 16.42 3.46 -0.59
N LYS A 80 16.42 2.57 0.39
CA LYS A 80 17.30 2.63 1.58
C LYS A 80 18.68 2.00 1.37
N LYS A 81 18.87 1.23 0.29
CA LYS A 81 20.15 0.57 -0.05
C LYS A 81 20.99 1.38 -1.04
N SER A 82 20.42 2.40 -1.68
CA SER A 82 21.09 3.36 -2.58
C SER A 82 21.47 4.64 -1.84
#